data_AF-A0A831YZY6-F1
#
_entry.id   AF-A0A831YZY6-F1
#
_cell.length_a   1.000
_cell.length_b   1.000
_cell.length_c   1.000
_cell.angle_alpha   90.00
_cell.angle_beta   90.00
_cell.angle_gamma   90.00
#
_symmetry.space_group_name_H-M   'P 1'
#
loop_
_entity.id
_entity.type
_entity.pdbx_description
1 polymer ?
#
loop_
_entity_poly.entity_id
_entity_poly.type
_entity_poly.pdbx_seq_one_letter_code
_entity_poly.pdbx_strand_id
1 'polypeptide(L)'
;MEARPLMKTYRIGEISSKLELSVDTLRYYEKIGLLPPVTRNAAKIRLYTDQDISRLRFIRRAQKMKFSLAEIGELLRFRDNPVTAKPNVRKLVVAKLSEIDSQLAALQALRNELKPLVSQCEEQMDCCPIIENIDQ
;
A
#
# COMPACT_ATOMS: atom_id res chain seq x y z
N MET A 1 -9.00 -7.39 -43.91
CA MET A 1 -8.58 -8.26 -42.79
C MET A 1 -7.50 -7.51 -42.04
N GLU A 2 -7.91 -6.55 -41.20
CA GLU A 2 -6.98 -5.59 -40.58
C GLU A 2 -6.22 -6.23 -39.42
N ALA A 3 -4.90 -6.06 -39.43
CA ALA A 3 -4.00 -6.54 -38.38
C ALA A 3 -4.33 -5.84 -37.05
N ARG A 4 -4.87 -6.62 -36.11
CA ARG A 4 -5.11 -6.20 -34.73
C ARG A 4 -3.75 -5.82 -34.11
N PRO A 5 -3.59 -4.61 -33.53
CA PRO A 5 -2.30 -4.19 -32.98
C PRO A 5 -1.87 -5.17 -31.90
N LEU A 6 -0.61 -5.61 -31.93
CA LEU A 6 0.00 -6.46 -30.93
C LEU A 6 0.01 -5.72 -29.58
N MET A 7 -1.04 -5.90 -28.76
CA MET A 7 -1.00 -5.45 -27.37
C MET A 7 0.18 -6.14 -26.69
N LYS A 8 1.11 -5.34 -26.14
CA LYS A 8 2.28 -5.88 -25.47
C LYS A 8 1.84 -6.63 -24.21
N THR A 9 2.21 -7.91 -24.16
CA THR A 9 1.93 -8.78 -23.02
C THR A 9 3.21 -9.14 -22.29
N TYR A 10 3.16 -9.22 -20.98
CA TYR A 10 4.28 -9.53 -20.10
C TYR A 10 3.98 -10.78 -19.28
N ARG A 11 4.99 -11.60 -19.04
CA ARG A 11 4.88 -12.77 -18.16
C ARG A 11 4.94 -12.36 -16.70
N ILE A 12 4.41 -13.21 -15.82
CA ILE A 12 4.35 -12.95 -14.38
C ILE A 12 5.73 -12.64 -13.76
N GLY A 13 6.80 -13.29 -14.22
CA GLY A 13 8.17 -13.03 -13.74
C GLY A 13 8.66 -11.63 -14.11
N GLU A 14 8.38 -11.17 -15.34
CA GLU A 14 8.74 -9.83 -15.80
C GLU A 14 8.03 -8.75 -14.97
N ILE A 15 6.76 -8.97 -14.64
CA ILE A 15 5.98 -8.06 -13.78
C ILE A 15 6.48 -8.08 -12.34
N SER A 16 6.77 -9.26 -11.82
CA SER A 16 7.28 -9.44 -10.45
C SER A 16 8.55 -8.62 -10.22
N SER A 17 9.52 -8.74 -11.15
CA SER A 17 10.75 -7.94 -11.09
C SER A 17 10.50 -6.45 -11.32
N LYS A 18 9.69 -6.08 -12.32
CA LYS A 18 9.45 -4.67 -12.68
C LYS A 18 8.70 -3.88 -11.59
N LEU A 19 7.81 -4.54 -10.87
CA LEU A 19 6.97 -3.91 -9.84
C LEU A 19 7.42 -4.27 -8.42
N GLU A 20 8.49 -5.03 -8.25
CA GLU A 20 8.99 -5.54 -6.96
C GLU A 20 7.85 -6.15 -6.12
N LEU A 21 7.02 -6.97 -6.79
CA LEU A 21 5.94 -7.72 -6.17
C LEU A 21 6.26 -9.20 -6.29
N SER A 22 6.05 -9.98 -5.22
CA SER A 22 6.18 -11.43 -5.34
C SER A 22 5.10 -11.99 -6.28
N VAL A 23 5.40 -13.13 -6.90
CA VAL A 23 4.44 -13.88 -7.71
C VAL A 23 3.19 -14.23 -6.91
N ASP A 24 3.35 -14.55 -5.62
CA ASP A 24 2.23 -14.86 -4.73
C ASP A 24 1.35 -13.65 -4.45
N THR A 25 1.92 -12.46 -4.32
CA THR A 25 1.15 -11.22 -4.20
C THR A 25 0.32 -10.95 -5.45
N LEU A 26 0.88 -11.17 -6.64
CA LEU A 26 0.14 -11.02 -7.91
C LEU A 26 -1.03 -12.02 -8.00
N ARG A 27 -0.81 -13.27 -7.60
CA ARG A 27 -1.86 -14.31 -7.53
C ARG A 27 -2.92 -13.96 -6.49
N TYR A 28 -2.49 -13.42 -5.36
CA TYR A 28 -3.39 -13.02 -4.28
C TYR A 28 -4.29 -11.87 -4.74
N TYR A 29 -3.76 -10.85 -5.41
CA TYR A 29 -4.57 -9.76 -5.97
C TYR A 29 -5.58 -10.22 -7.00
N GLU A 30 -5.22 -11.19 -7.85
CA GLU A 30 -6.17 -11.84 -8.77
C GLU A 30 -7.27 -12.57 -7.98
N LYS A 31 -6.91 -13.33 -6.93
CA LYS A 31 -7.84 -14.09 -6.09
C LYS A 31 -8.87 -13.21 -5.37
N ILE A 32 -8.44 -12.06 -4.83
CA ILE A 32 -9.31 -11.15 -4.09
C ILE A 32 -9.99 -10.10 -4.99
N GLY A 33 -9.83 -10.21 -6.31
CA GLY A 33 -10.49 -9.33 -7.29
C GLY A 33 -9.90 -7.92 -7.40
N LEU A 34 -8.74 -7.65 -6.77
CA LEU A 34 -8.02 -6.38 -6.99
C LEU A 34 -7.41 -6.32 -8.38
N LEU A 35 -7.05 -7.46 -8.98
CA LEU A 35 -6.67 -7.57 -10.38
C LEU A 35 -7.74 -8.41 -11.11
N PRO A 36 -8.22 -7.98 -12.29
CA PRO A 36 -9.10 -8.83 -13.08
C PRO A 36 -8.40 -10.14 -13.48
N PRO A 37 -9.15 -11.21 -13.79
CA PRO A 37 -8.57 -12.46 -14.28
C PRO A 37 -7.68 -12.21 -15.49
N VAL A 38 -6.41 -12.62 -15.40
CA VAL A 38 -5.43 -12.37 -16.46
C VAL A 38 -5.49 -13.46 -17.52
N THR A 39 -5.33 -13.05 -18.78
CA THR A 39 -5.32 -13.98 -19.92
C THR A 39 -4.18 -14.99 -19.78
N ARG A 40 -4.40 -16.22 -20.22
CA ARG A 40 -3.37 -17.26 -20.30
C ARG A 40 -3.02 -17.54 -21.76
N ASN A 41 -1.74 -17.79 -22.03
CA ASN A 41 -1.31 -18.26 -23.34
C ASN A 41 -1.58 -19.77 -23.52
N ALA A 42 -1.27 -20.31 -24.70
CA ALA A 42 -1.43 -21.74 -25.02
C ALA A 42 -0.67 -22.67 -24.05
N ALA A 43 0.45 -22.20 -23.49
CA ALA A 43 1.23 -22.90 -22.47
C ALA A 43 0.68 -22.70 -21.03
N LYS A 44 -0.54 -22.16 -20.87
CA LYS A 44 -1.20 -21.85 -19.59
C LYS A 44 -0.47 -20.84 -18.70
N ILE A 45 0.45 -20.05 -19.26
CA ILE A 45 1.19 -18.99 -18.55
C ILE A 45 0.35 -17.71 -18.53
N ARG A 46 0.30 -17.05 -17.35
CA ARG A 46 -0.37 -15.75 -17.17
C ARG A 46 0.33 -14.64 -17.95
N LEU A 47 -0.46 -13.88 -18.69
CA LEU A 47 -0.04 -12.73 -19.47
C LEU A 47 -0.73 -11.47 -18.94
N TYR A 48 0.10 -10.46 -18.67
CA TYR A 48 -0.33 -9.15 -18.17
C TYR A 48 -0.24 -8.14 -19.31
N THR A 49 -1.22 -7.27 -19.44
CA THR A 49 -1.23 -6.16 -20.38
C THR A 49 -0.67 -4.88 -19.75
N ASP A 50 -0.42 -3.85 -20.54
CA ASP A 50 -0.05 -2.53 -20.00
C ASP A 50 -1.14 -1.94 -19.06
N GLN A 51 -2.40 -2.29 -19.28
CA GLN A 51 -3.51 -1.89 -18.39
C GLN A 51 -3.38 -2.56 -17.01
N ASP A 52 -3.04 -3.86 -16.97
CA ASP A 52 -2.78 -4.59 -15.73
C ASP A 52 -1.60 -3.99 -14.97
N ILE A 53 -0.52 -3.62 -15.67
CA ILE A 53 0.63 -2.93 -15.08
C ILE A 53 0.23 -1.59 -14.49
N SER A 54 -0.60 -0.81 -15.20
CA SER A 54 -1.12 0.47 -14.71
C SER A 54 -1.99 0.30 -13.46
N ARG A 55 -2.75 -0.79 -13.38
CA ARG A 55 -3.54 -1.15 -12.20
C ARG A 55 -2.67 -1.58 -11.02
N LEU A 56 -1.68 -2.44 -11.24
CA LEU A 56 -0.73 -2.89 -10.22
C LEU A 56 0.12 -1.74 -9.65
N ARG A 57 0.54 -0.79 -10.50
CA ARG A 57 1.23 0.44 -10.03
C ARG A 57 0.34 1.28 -9.12
N PHE A 58 -0.95 1.37 -9.42
CA PHE A 58 -1.91 2.07 -8.56
C PHE A 58 -2.07 1.38 -7.21
N ILE A 59 -2.28 0.06 -7.20
CA ILE A 59 -2.34 -0.74 -5.96
C ILE A 59 -1.09 -0.49 -5.11
N ARG A 60 0.10 -0.59 -5.71
CA ARG A 60 1.37 -0.40 -5.01
C ARG A 60 1.49 1.01 -4.40
N ARG A 61 1.07 2.04 -5.11
CA ARG A 61 1.10 3.42 -4.60
C ARG A 61 0.12 3.62 -3.45
N ALA A 62 -1.09 3.06 -3.55
CA ALA A 62 -2.08 3.14 -2.48
C ALA A 62 -1.63 2.36 -1.21
N GLN A 63 -0.95 1.23 -1.37
CA GLN A 63 -0.35 0.51 -0.23
C GLN A 63 0.75 1.33 0.47
N LYS A 64 1.58 2.06 -0.30
CA LYS A 64 2.57 2.98 0.28
C LYS A 64 1.91 4.10 1.10
N MET A 65 0.69 4.48 0.74
CA MET A 65 -0.14 5.43 1.48
C MET A 65 -0.94 4.77 2.63
N LYS A 66 -0.61 3.52 2.98
CA LYS A 66 -1.25 2.75 4.07
C LYS A 66 -2.77 2.58 3.91
N PHE A 67 -3.27 2.61 2.67
CA PHE A 67 -4.61 2.10 2.40
C PHE A 67 -4.62 0.57 2.54
N SER A 68 -5.63 0.06 3.23
CA SER A 68 -5.96 -1.36 3.30
C SER A 68 -6.37 -1.88 1.92
N LEU A 69 -6.30 -3.21 1.73
CA LEU A 69 -6.71 -3.83 0.47
C LEU A 69 -8.19 -3.59 0.14
N ALA A 70 -9.05 -3.47 1.15
CA ALA A 70 -10.46 -3.13 0.99
C ALA A 70 -10.63 -1.69 0.45
N GLU A 71 -9.96 -0.71 1.06
CA GLU A 71 -9.97 0.68 0.59
C GLU A 71 -9.39 0.79 -0.84
N ILE A 72 -8.34 0.02 -1.15
CA ILE A 72 -7.77 -0.04 -2.50
C ILE A 72 -8.79 -0.59 -3.50
N GLY A 73 -9.59 -1.58 -3.13
CA GLY A 73 -10.68 -2.11 -3.95
C GLY A 73 -11.71 -1.03 -4.29
N GLU A 74 -12.13 -0.24 -3.30
CA GLU A 74 -13.02 0.90 -3.52
C GLU A 74 -12.40 1.95 -4.45
N LEU A 75 -11.14 2.32 -4.21
CA LEU A 75 -10.39 3.25 -5.05
C LEU A 75 -10.27 2.76 -6.51
N LEU A 76 -10.13 1.44 -6.72
CA LEU A 76 -10.11 0.86 -8.06
C LEU A 76 -11.49 0.90 -8.72
N ARG A 77 -12.59 0.63 -7.99
CA ARG A 77 -13.95 0.77 -8.52
C ARG A 77 -14.24 2.19 -9.00
N PHE A 78 -13.77 3.19 -8.26
CA PHE A 78 -13.86 4.61 -8.62
C PHE A 78 -13.02 4.97 -9.84
N ARG A 79 -11.83 4.37 -9.97
CA ARG A 79 -10.97 4.54 -11.14
C ARG A 79 -11.63 3.96 -12.40
N ASP A 80 -12.29 2.82 -12.27
CA ASP A 80 -12.97 2.15 -13.38
C ASP A 80 -14.29 2.87 -13.76
N ASN A 81 -14.93 3.58 -12.82
CA ASN A 81 -16.19 4.31 -13.02
C ASN A 81 -16.14 5.75 -12.43
N PRO A 82 -15.61 6.75 -13.15
CA PRO A 82 -15.33 8.09 -12.60
C PRO A 82 -16.56 8.97 -12.35
N VAL A 83 -17.72 8.67 -12.95
CA VAL A 83 -18.91 9.56 -12.95
C VAL A 83 -19.59 9.63 -11.57
N THR A 84 -19.52 8.57 -10.76
CA THR A 84 -20.17 8.48 -9.43
C THR A 84 -19.18 8.59 -8.26
N ALA A 85 -17.90 8.84 -8.56
CA ALA A 85 -16.79 8.52 -7.66
C ALA A 85 -16.29 9.68 -6.76
N LYS A 86 -16.43 10.94 -7.19
CA LYS A 86 -15.73 12.08 -6.55
C LYS A 86 -16.02 12.24 -5.03
N PRO A 87 -17.28 12.16 -4.56
CA PRO A 87 -17.56 12.33 -3.13
C PRO A 87 -16.99 11.21 -2.26
N ASN A 88 -17.03 9.97 -2.75
CA ASN A 88 -16.60 8.80 -1.98
C ASN A 88 -15.07 8.69 -1.91
N VAL A 89 -14.36 9.00 -3.00
CA VAL A 89 -12.88 9.09 -2.98
C VAL A 89 -12.43 10.15 -1.98
N ARG A 90 -13.06 11.33 -1.99
CA ARG A 90 -12.73 12.40 -1.04
C ARG A 90 -12.91 11.94 0.41
N LYS A 91 -14.02 11.25 0.72
CA LYS A 91 -14.27 10.71 2.07
C LYS A 91 -13.17 9.74 2.53
N LEU A 92 -12.77 8.80 1.66
CA LEU A 92 -11.70 7.84 1.98
C LEU A 92 -10.37 8.55 2.26
N VAL A 93 -10.00 9.51 1.42
CA VAL A 93 -8.74 10.25 1.59
C VAL A 93 -8.77 11.12 2.85
N VAL A 94 -9.89 11.79 3.15
CA VAL A 94 -10.05 12.58 4.38
C VAL A 94 -9.98 11.69 5.63
N ALA A 95 -10.62 10.52 5.61
CA ALA A 95 -10.53 9.56 6.71
C ALA A 95 -9.10 9.08 6.93
N LYS A 96 -8.37 8.75 5.85
CA LYS A 96 -6.97 8.33 5.94
C LYS A 96 -6.06 9.44 6.47
N LEU A 97 -6.30 10.69 6.05
CA LEU A 97 -5.56 11.84 6.56
C LEU A 97 -5.78 12.01 8.07
N SER A 98 -7.03 11.93 8.52
CA SER A 98 -7.37 12.01 9.96
C SER A 98 -6.72 10.88 10.79
N GLU A 99 -6.63 9.67 10.23
CA GLU A 99 -5.95 8.55 10.88
C GLU A 99 -4.44 8.82 11.03
N ILE A 100 -3.81 9.32 9.96
CA ILE A 100 -2.39 9.70 9.96
C ILE A 100 -2.12 10.81 10.98
N ASP A 101 -2.95 11.85 11.00
CA ASP A 101 -2.81 12.97 11.94
C ASP A 101 -2.93 12.49 13.40
N SER A 102 -3.84 11.56 13.68
CA SER A 102 -3.99 10.95 15.00
C SER A 102 -2.77 10.13 15.42
N GLN A 103 -2.22 9.34 14.49
CA GLN A 103 -0.99 8.57 14.72
C GLN A 103 0.22 9.48 14.93
N LEU A 104 0.33 10.58 14.18
CA LEU A 104 1.38 11.56 14.37
C LEU A 104 1.30 12.22 15.75
N ALA A 105 0.10 12.61 16.19
CA ALA A 105 -0.09 13.18 17.52
C ALA A 105 0.31 12.19 18.63
N ALA A 106 -0.08 10.92 18.52
CA ALA A 106 0.30 9.88 19.47
C ALA A 106 1.83 9.63 19.49
N LEU A 107 2.46 9.55 18.33
CA LEU A 107 3.92 9.39 18.22
C LEU A 107 4.68 10.62 18.75
N GLN A 108 4.12 11.82 18.58
CA GLN A 108 4.68 13.04 19.15
C GLN A 108 4.57 13.05 20.68
N ALA A 109 3.44 12.63 21.24
CA ALA A 109 3.26 12.50 22.69
C ALA A 109 4.28 11.51 23.28
N LEU A 110 4.38 10.31 22.70
CA LEU A 110 5.34 9.29 23.13
C LEU A 110 6.80 9.78 23.01
N ARG A 111 7.13 10.48 21.91
CA ARG A 111 8.45 11.10 21.76
C ARG A 111 8.74 12.11 22.87
N ASN A 112 7.74 12.91 23.26
CA ASN A 112 7.90 13.92 24.30
C ASN A 112 8.04 13.30 25.70
N GLU A 113 7.45 12.13 25.93
CA GLU A 113 7.65 11.32 27.15
C GLU A 113 9.05 10.70 27.19
N LEU A 114 9.54 10.17 26.06
CA LEU A 114 10.88 9.55 25.98
C LEU A 114 12.03 10.57 26.02
N LYS A 115 11.81 11.79 25.54
CA LYS A 115 12.86 12.82 25.47
C LYS A 115 13.51 13.17 26.82
N PRO A 116 12.76 13.47 27.91
CA PRO A 116 13.37 13.75 29.21
C PRO A 116 14.10 12.55 29.81
N LEU A 117 13.62 11.32 29.55
CA LEU A 117 14.27 10.10 30.02
C LEU A 117 15.69 9.95 29.45
N VAL A 118 15.89 10.31 28.18
CA VAL A 118 17.24 10.32 27.57
C VAL A 118 18.11 11.42 28.18
N SER A 119 17.58 12.62 28.41
CA SER A 119 18.35 13.73 29.00
C SER A 119 18.78 13.45 30.44
N GLN A 120 17.95 12.79 31.24
CA GLN A 120 18.28 12.42 32.64
C GLN A 120 19.39 11.37 32.71
N CYS A 121 19.53 10.53 31.69
CA CYS A 121 20.58 9.52 31.63
C CYS A 121 21.99 10.09 31.40
N GLU A 122 22.12 11.31 30.89
CA GLU A 122 23.43 11.95 30.69
C GLU A 122 24.01 12.55 31.99
N GLU A 123 23.18 12.76 33.02
CA GLU A 123 23.54 13.48 34.25
C GLU A 123 23.87 12.57 35.45
N GLN A 124 23.45 11.31 35.45
CA GLN A 124 23.59 10.38 36.59
C GLN A 124 24.34 9.09 36.22
N MET A 125 25.42 8.81 36.97
CA MET A 125 26.39 7.75 36.66
C MET A 125 26.17 6.44 37.43
N ASP A 126 25.40 6.45 38.53
CA ASP A 126 25.29 5.31 39.46
C ASP A 126 23.92 4.57 39.44
N CYS A 127 22.85 5.17 38.91
CA CYS A 127 21.56 4.52 38.67
C CYS A 127 21.02 4.91 37.29
N CYS A 128 20.30 4.01 36.61
CA CYS A 128 19.68 4.30 35.31
C CYS A 128 18.26 4.86 35.53
N PRO A 129 18.03 6.18 35.44
CA PRO A 129 16.73 6.79 35.68
C PRO A 129 15.65 6.32 34.68
N ILE A 130 16.04 5.79 33.52
CA ILE A 130 15.11 5.27 32.51
C ILE A 130 14.38 4.02 33.01
N ILE A 131 15.07 3.09 33.65
CA ILE A 131 14.44 1.85 34.15
C ILE A 131 13.53 2.16 35.34
N GLU A 132 13.96 3.05 36.24
CA GLU A 132 13.15 3.47 37.40
C GLU A 132 11.85 4.19 37.01
N ASN A 133 11.83 4.93 35.90
CA ASN A 133 10.62 5.61 35.41
C ASN A 133 9.70 4.72 34.56
N ILE A 134 10.20 3.61 33.98
CA ILE A 134 9.39 2.68 33.18
C ILE A 134 8.65 1.66 34.06
N ASP A 135 9.20 1.33 35.24
CA ASP A 135 8.60 0.38 36.19
C ASP A 135 7.45 0.97 37.04
N GLN A 136 7.02 2.21 36.79
CA GLN A 136 5.85 2.86 37.42
C GLN A 136 4.60 2.79 36.53
#